data_AF-A0A4V2QA09-F1
#
_entry.id   AF-A0A4V2QA09-F1
#
_cell.length_a   1.000
_cell.length_b   1.000
_cell.length_c   1.000
_cell.angle_alpha   90.00
_cell.angle_beta   90.00
_cell.angle_gamma   90.00
#
_symmetry.space_group_name_H-M   'P 1'
#
loop_
_entity.id
_entity.type
_entity.pdbx_description
1 polymer ?
#
loop_
_entity_poly.entity_id
_entity_poly.type
_entity_poly.pdbx_seq_one_letter_code
_entity_poly.pdbx_strand_id
1 'polypeptide(L)' 'MDTKIHPLVLLNLFINSIVMGMFAYDKYIENEIGYSITFLALCVFFVLLTIYGLMKNSKIDRTKQ' A
#
# COMPACT_ATOMS: atom_id res chain seq x y z
N MET A 1 22.80 -5.21 8.07
CA MET A 1 22.69 -4.59 6.73
C MET A 1 21.34 -3.89 6.67
N ASP A 2 21.29 -2.59 6.93
CA ASP A 2 20.06 -1.80 6.79
C ASP A 2 19.79 -1.52 5.32
N THR A 3 19.11 -2.46 4.66
CA THR A 3 18.71 -2.32 3.27
C THR A 3 17.58 -1.30 3.20
N LYS A 4 17.86 -0.12 2.62
CA LYS A 4 16.83 0.88 2.31
C LYS A 4 15.80 0.23 1.37
N ILE A 5 14.53 0.36 1.70
CA ILE A 5 13.45 -0.02 0.78
C ILE A 5 13.48 1.00 -0.34
N HIS A 6 13.60 0.53 -1.59
CA HIS A 6 13.70 1.42 -2.74
C HIS A 6 12.40 2.26 -2.84
N PRO A 7 12.50 3.60 -2.95
CA PRO A 7 11.30 4.45 -2.96
C PRO A 7 10.33 4.11 -4.09
N LEU A 8 10.82 3.57 -5.22
CA LEU A 8 9.98 3.05 -6.30
C LEU A 8 9.07 1.88 -5.86
N VAL A 9 9.55 1.01 -4.97
CA VAL A 9 8.72 -0.11 -4.46
C VAL A 9 7.56 0.44 -3.64
N LEU A 10 7.82 1.50 -2.87
CA LEU A 10 6.82 2.17 -2.07
C LEU A 10 5.80 2.92 -2.92
N LEU A 11 6.26 3.61 -3.96
CA LEU A 11 5.39 4.26 -4.95
C LEU A 11 4.51 3.22 -5.66
N ASN A 12 5.09 2.07 -6.05
CA ASN A 12 4.34 0.99 -6.66
C ASN A 12 3.26 0.45 -5.70
N LEU A 13 3.59 0.22 -4.43
CA LEU A 13 2.62 -0.21 -3.42
C LEU A 13 1.47 0.79 -3.25
N PHE A 14 1.78 2.09 -3.27
CA PHE A 14 0.79 3.15 -3.18
C PHE A 14 -0.14 3.16 -4.40
N ILE A 15 0.40 3.03 -5.61
CA ILE A 15 -0.41 2.93 -6.84
C ILE A 15 -1.31 1.68 -6.78
N ASN A 16 -0.79 0.54 -6.33
CA ASN A 16 -1.58 -0.69 -6.17
C ASN A 16 -2.72 -0.50 -5.16
N SER A 17 -2.51 0.23 -4.06
CA SER A 17 -3.58 0.58 -3.11
C SER A 17 -4.71 1.36 -3.78
N ILE A 18 -4.39 2.37 -4.60
CA ILE A 18 -5.40 3.16 -5.32
C ILE A 18 -6.20 2.27 -6.28
N VAL A 19 -5.51 1.43 -7.06
CA VAL A 19 -6.16 0.50 -8.01
C VAL A 19 -7.08 -0.47 -7.28
N MET A 20 -6.66 -1.05 -6.15
CA MET A 20 -7.53 -1.90 -5.33
C MET A 20 -8.75 -1.15 -4.77
N GLY A 21 -8.60 0.12 -4.39
CA GLY A 21 -9.72 0.96 -3.97
C GLY A 21 -10.74 1.19 -5.08
N MET A 22 -10.27 1.45 -6.30
CA MET A 22 -11.14 1.56 -7.48
C MET A 22 -11.85 0.23 -7.80
N PHE A 23 -11.12 -0.89 -7.76
CA PHE A 23 -11.70 -2.22 -7.95
C PHE A 23 -12.73 -2.57 -6.87
N ALA A 24 -12.48 -2.21 -5.61
CA ALA A 24 -13.43 -2.43 -4.52
C ALA A 24 -14.75 -1.66 -4.74
N TYR A 25 -14.67 -0.46 -5.32
CA TYR A 25 -15.82 0.38 -5.65
C TYR A 25 -16.62 -0.19 -6.83
N ASP A 26 -15.95 -0.58 -7.91
CA ASP A 26 -16.61 -1.23 -9.06
C ASP A 26 -17.30 -2.53 -8.64
N LYS A 27 -16.62 -3.37 -7.85
CA LYS A 27 -17.19 -4.62 -7.34
C LYS A 27 -18.32 -4.42 -6.33
N TYR A 28 -18.33 -3.30 -5.62
CA TYR A 28 -19.47 -2.93 -4.77
C TYR A 28 -20.70 -2.60 -5.61
N ILE A 29 -20.53 -1.87 -6.73
CA ILE A 29 -21.62 -1.54 -7.65
C ILE A 29 -22.16 -2.81 -8.34
N GLU A 30 -21.29 -3.75 -8.69
CA GLU A 30 -21.67 -5.05 -9.28
C GLU A 30 -22.35 -6.02 -8.30
N ASN A 31 -22.67 -5.60 -7.06
CA ASN A 31 -23.19 -6.45 -5.97
C ASN A 31 -22.27 -7.64 -5.58
N GLU A 32 -21.00 -7.60 -5.98
CA GLU A 32 -19.98 -8.58 -5.65
C GLU A 32 -19.31 -8.26 -4.30
N ILE A 33 -20.11 -8.30 -3.23
CA ILE A 33 -19.74 -7.84 -1.88
C ILE A 33 -18.48 -8.56 -1.35
N GLY A 34 -18.34 -9.86 -1.62
CA GLY A 34 -17.17 -10.65 -1.20
C GLY A 34 -15.86 -10.13 -1.81
N TYR A 35 -15.87 -9.79 -3.09
CA TYR A 35 -14.71 -9.22 -3.77
C TYR A 35 -14.41 -7.80 -3.29
N SER A 36 -15.45 -6.97 -3.11
CA SER A 36 -15.32 -5.61 -2.60
C SER A 36 -14.64 -5.57 -1.22
N ILE A 37 -15.07 -6.42 -0.27
CA ILE A 37 -14.44 -6.51 1.06
C ILE A 37 -12.98 -6.94 0.96
N THR A 38 -12.67 -7.91 0.10
CA THR A 38 -11.30 -8.42 -0.07
C THR A 38 -10.37 -7.34 -0.62
N PHE A 39 -10.82 -6.61 -1.65
CA PHE A 39 -10.05 -5.50 -2.22
C PHE A 39 -9.91 -4.32 -1.26
N LEU A 40 -10.93 -4.03 -0.46
CA LEU A 40 -10.85 -3.03 0.61
C LEU A 40 -9.80 -3.40 1.66
N ALA A 41 -9.79 -4.67 2.11
CA ALA A 41 -8.80 -5.17 3.06
C ALA A 41 -7.37 -5.09 2.50
N LEU A 42 -7.18 -5.50 1.24
CA LEU A 42 -5.90 -5.37 0.52
C LEU A 42 -5.46 -3.91 0.39
N CYS A 43 -6.39 -3.00 0.10
CA CYS A 43 -6.11 -1.57 0.01
C CYS A 43 -5.56 -1.03 1.34
N VAL A 44 -6.24 -1.28 2.45
CA VAL A 44 -5.79 -0.87 3.79
C VAL A 44 -4.43 -1.48 4.12
N PHE A 45 -4.24 -2.76 3.82
CA PHE A 45 -2.97 -3.46 4.05
C PHE A 45 -1.80 -2.82 3.29
N PHE A 46 -1.98 -2.47 2.01
CA PHE A 46 -0.96 -1.80 1.21
C PHE A 46 -0.66 -0.38 1.69
N VAL A 47 -1.66 0.36 2.18
CA VAL A 47 -1.44 1.67 2.82
C VAL A 47 -0.56 1.54 4.06
N LEU A 48 -0.86 0.58 4.94
CA LEU A 48 -0.07 0.35 6.15
C LEU A 48 1.38 -0.04 5.83
N LEU A 49 1.59 -0.91 4.83
CA LEU A 49 2.93 -1.27 4.35
C LEU A 49 3.68 -0.08 3.75
N THR A 50 2.99 0.78 3.01
CA THR A 50 3.56 2.01 2.44
C THR A 50 4.03 2.95 3.55
N ILE A 51 3.19 3.21 4.55
CA ILE A 51 3.53 4.05 5.71
C ILE A 51 4.71 3.43 6.48
N TYR A 52 4.67 2.13 6.75
CA TYR A 52 5.75 1.44 7.44
C TYR A 52 7.08 1.53 6.68
N GLY A 53 7.07 1.34 5.37
CA GLY A 53 8.27 1.46 4.54
C GLY A 53 8.78 2.90 4.44
N LEU A 54 7.90 3.91 4.46
CA LEU A 54 8.29 5.32 4.53
C LEU A 54 8.98 5.60 5.86
N MET A 55 8.38 5.17 6.97
CA MET A 55 8.94 5.33 8.31
C MET A 55 10.31 4.65 8.43
N LYS A 56 10.44 3.42 7.92
CA LYS A 56 11.71 2.68 7.93
C LYS A 56 12.77 3.36 7.07
N ASN A 57 12.42 3.81 5.86
CA ASN A 57 13.36 4.50 4.98
C ASN A 57 13.82 5.85 5.58
N SER A 58 12.91 6.59 6.20
CA SER A 58 13.20 7.84 6.89
C SER A 58 14.09 7.64 8.12
N LYS A 59 13.89 6.55 8.87
CA LYS A 59 14.73 6.20 10.03
C LYS A 59 16.17 5.85 9.61
N ILE A 60 16.35 5.11 8.51
CA ILE A 60 17.67 4.78 7.96
C ILE A 60 18.38 6.05 7.45
N ASP A 61 17.64 6.99 6.87
CA ASP A 61 18.20 8.25 6.40
C ASP A 61 18.75 9.10 7.55
N ARG A 62 18.00 9.21 8.65
CA ARG A 62 18.45 9.91 9.88
C ARG A 62 19.64 9.25 10.58
N THR A 63 19.85 7.95 10.38
CA THR A 63 20.97 7.22 11.01
C THR A 63 22.24 7.24 10.13
N LYS A 64 22.12 7.69 8.87
CA LYS A 64 23.25 7.92 7.95
C LYS A 64 23.75 9.37 7.94
N GLN A 65 23.07 10.28 8.64
CA GLN A 65 23.61 11.60 9.00
C GLN A 65 24.46 11.49 10.26
#